data_AF-A0A931D2Z4-F1
#
_entry.id   AF-A0A931D2Z4-F1
#
_cell.length_a   1.000
_cell.length_b   1.000
_cell.length_c   1.000
_cell.angle_alpha   90.00
_cell.angle_beta   90.00
_cell.angle_gamma   90.00
#
_symmetry.space_group_name_H-M   'P 1'
#
loop_
_entity.id
_entity.type
_entity.pdbx_description
1 polymer ?
#
loop_
_entity_poly.entity_id
_entity_poly.type
_entity_poly.pdbx_seq_one_letter_code
_entity_poly.pdbx_strand_id
1 'polypeptide(L)'
;MDIVMGLIGLGLIAFFAFNATRFFGEHLSGRMNLQDLRLHGKSHRTLQQNERDSLAEFAKGLGYLGTMAPSYEPLTDEVYRLKGEGKVVRYSMSGANSETTTIDGVPVEIPYTLREVLLAQDNEAEVVLAKGHALVLSLNGYAIALLDSTQPAT
;
A
#
# COMPACT_ATOMS: atom_id res chain seq x y z
N MET A 1 -20.45 43.76 -1.40
CA MET A 1 -19.53 42.81 -0.71
C MET A 1 -19.96 41.36 -0.95
N ASP A 2 -21.21 41.14 -1.37
CA ASP A 2 -21.85 39.82 -1.53
C ASP A 2 -21.37 39.00 -2.74
N ILE A 3 -21.02 39.65 -3.85
CA ILE A 3 -20.56 38.96 -5.07
C ILE A 3 -19.19 38.29 -4.85
N VAL A 4 -18.29 38.96 -4.12
CA VAL A 4 -16.95 38.46 -3.80
C VAL A 4 -17.03 37.28 -2.82
N MET A 5 -17.89 37.37 -1.80
CA MET A 5 -18.17 36.26 -0.88
C MET A 5 -18.81 35.06 -1.58
N GLY A 6 -19.73 35.29 -2.53
CA GLY A 6 -20.34 34.23 -3.34
C GLY A 6 -19.32 33.51 -4.24
N LEU A 7 -18.38 34.24 -4.84
CA LEU A 7 -17.28 33.69 -5.65
C LEU A 7 -16.27 32.89 -4.81
N ILE A 8 -15.93 33.36 -3.62
CA ILE A 8 -15.06 32.62 -2.68
C ILE A 8 -15.74 31.32 -2.22
N GLY A 9 -17.04 31.38 -1.90
CA GLY A 9 -17.84 30.20 -1.53
C GLY A 9 -17.89 29.15 -2.63
N LEU A 10 -18.17 29.56 -3.88
CA LEU A 10 -18.15 28.66 -5.03
C LEU A 10 -16.77 28.07 -5.31
N GLY A 11 -15.71 28.87 -5.16
CA GLY A 11 -14.33 28.41 -5.30
C GLY A 11 -13.95 27.36 -4.26
N LEU A 12 -14.35 27.53 -3.00
CA LEU A 12 -14.13 26.55 -1.94
C LEU A 12 -14.91 25.25 -2.21
N ILE A 13 -16.19 25.34 -2.59
CA ILE A 13 -16.99 24.15 -2.92
C ILE A 13 -16.37 23.38 -4.09
N ALA A 14 -15.95 24.07 -5.16
CA ALA A 14 -15.28 23.44 -6.29
C ALA A 14 -13.94 22.82 -5.89
N PHE A 15 -13.16 23.49 -5.03
CA PHE A 15 -11.90 22.96 -4.50
C PHE A 15 -12.11 21.70 -3.66
N PHE A 16 -13.08 21.69 -2.76
CA PHE A 16 -13.42 20.50 -1.96
C PHE A 16 -13.97 19.38 -2.84
N ALA A 17 -14.84 19.67 -3.81
CA ALA A 17 -15.38 18.68 -4.73
C ALA A 17 -14.30 18.06 -5.62
N PHE A 18 -13.35 18.87 -6.12
CA PHE A 18 -12.23 18.39 -6.93
C PHE A 18 -11.29 17.48 -6.12
N ASN A 19 -10.91 17.91 -4.91
CA ASN A 19 -10.09 17.09 -4.01
C ASN A 19 -10.82 15.79 -3.61
N ALA A 20 -12.12 15.86 -3.29
CA ALA A 20 -12.91 14.69 -2.96
C ALA A 20 -13.03 13.72 -4.14
N THR A 21 -13.27 14.21 -5.36
CA THR A 21 -13.39 13.36 -6.56
C THR A 21 -12.07 12.64 -6.85
N ARG A 22 -10.94 13.36 -6.74
CA ARG A 22 -9.61 12.76 -6.91
C ARG A 22 -9.32 11.71 -5.83
N PHE A 23 -9.64 12.03 -4.58
CA PHE A 23 -9.48 11.14 -3.44
C PHE A 23 -10.29 9.85 -3.58
N PHE A 24 -11.59 9.96 -3.87
CA PHE A 24 -12.43 8.80 -4.10
C PHE A 24 -11.99 8.02 -5.33
N GLY A 25 -11.56 8.71 -6.39
CA GLY A 25 -11.02 8.07 -7.60
C GLY A 25 -9.83 7.16 -7.32
N GLU A 26 -8.78 7.69 -6.69
CA GLU A 26 -7.54 6.93 -6.42
C GLU A 26 -7.76 5.85 -5.33
N HIS A 27 -8.53 6.13 -4.27
CA HIS A 27 -8.80 5.15 -3.21
C HIS A 27 -9.74 4.02 -3.66
N LEU A 28 -10.78 4.32 -4.45
CA LEU A 28 -11.65 3.30 -5.04
C LEU A 28 -10.90 2.49 -6.09
N SER A 29 -10.06 3.13 -6.92
CA SER A 29 -9.25 2.43 -7.91
C SER A 29 -8.30 1.42 -7.26
N GLY A 30 -7.64 1.79 -6.15
CA GLY A 30 -6.78 0.85 -5.43
C GLY A 30 -7.54 -0.36 -4.86
N ARG A 31 -8.77 -0.16 -4.34
CA ARG A 31 -9.62 -1.27 -3.88
C ARG A 31 -10.10 -2.15 -5.02
N MET A 32 -10.47 -1.55 -6.16
CA MET A 32 -10.88 -2.28 -7.36
C MET A 32 -9.73 -3.12 -7.91
N ASN A 33 -8.51 -2.57 -8.01
CA ASN A 33 -7.34 -3.31 -8.48
C ASN A 33 -6.97 -4.46 -7.52
N LEU A 34 -7.05 -4.24 -6.21
CA LEU A 34 -6.82 -5.31 -5.24
C LEU A 34 -7.88 -6.41 -5.33
N GLN A 35 -9.15 -6.04 -5.57
CA GLN A 35 -10.24 -6.99 -5.75
C GLN A 35 -10.10 -7.76 -7.07
N ASP A 36 -9.71 -7.08 -8.14
CA ASP A 36 -9.45 -7.68 -9.45
C ASP A 36 -8.31 -8.69 -9.35
N LEU A 37 -7.21 -8.33 -8.69
CA LEU A 37 -6.10 -9.25 -8.41
C LEU A 37 -6.56 -10.46 -7.59
N ARG A 38 -7.46 -10.29 -6.63
CA ARG A 38 -8.00 -11.40 -5.83
C ARG A 38 -8.92 -12.33 -6.62
N LEU A 39 -9.71 -11.79 -7.55
CA LEU A 39 -10.73 -12.55 -8.28
C LEU A 39 -10.21 -13.16 -9.58
N HIS A 40 -9.31 -12.45 -10.25
CA HIS A 40 -8.84 -12.77 -11.60
C HIS A 40 -7.31 -12.92 -11.67
N GLY A 41 -6.59 -12.55 -10.61
CA GLY A 41 -5.14 -12.70 -10.56
C GLY A 41 -4.73 -14.16 -10.63
N LYS A 42 -3.74 -14.44 -11.47
CA LYS A 42 -3.14 -15.76 -11.55
C LYS A 42 -2.06 -15.90 -10.48
N SER A 43 -2.21 -16.87 -9.60
CA SER A 43 -1.16 -17.24 -8.64
C SER A 43 0.14 -17.56 -9.38
N HIS A 44 1.22 -16.90 -8.97
CA HIS A 44 2.57 -17.11 -9.48
C HIS A 44 3.23 -18.32 -8.80
N ARG A 45 3.08 -18.43 -7.49
CA ARG A 45 3.58 -19.53 -6.66
C ARG A 45 2.84 -19.56 -5.32
N THR A 46 3.12 -20.57 -4.51
CA THR A 46 2.63 -20.64 -3.12
C THR A 46 3.62 -19.95 -2.17
N LEU A 47 3.08 -19.34 -1.13
CA LEU A 47 3.80 -18.73 -0.02
C LEU A 47 4.53 -19.82 0.76
N GLN A 48 5.82 -19.62 0.99
CA GLN A 48 6.63 -20.57 1.73
C GLN A 48 6.47 -20.36 3.24
N GLN A 49 6.68 -21.42 4.02
CA GLN A 49 6.49 -21.36 5.47
C GLN A 49 7.43 -20.35 6.15
N ASN A 50 8.69 -20.26 5.70
CA ASN A 50 9.64 -19.27 6.20
C ASN A 50 9.18 -17.83 5.92
N GLU A 51 8.58 -17.56 4.75
CA GLU A 51 8.03 -16.24 4.41
C GLU A 51 6.85 -15.90 5.31
N ARG A 52 5.97 -16.88 5.56
CA ARG A 52 4.85 -16.73 6.50
C ARG A 52 5.33 -16.45 7.92
N ASP A 53 6.37 -17.15 8.37
CA ASP A 53 6.94 -16.96 9.71
C ASP A 53 7.55 -15.55 9.85
N SER A 54 8.26 -15.05 8.83
CA SER A 54 8.78 -13.68 8.79
C SER A 54 7.67 -12.62 8.81
N LEU A 55 6.57 -12.84 8.07
CA LEU A 55 5.41 -11.95 8.11
C LEU A 55 4.78 -11.92 9.52
N ALA A 56 4.65 -13.09 10.15
CA ALA A 56 4.09 -13.22 11.49
C ALA A 56 4.99 -12.57 12.57
N GLU A 57 6.32 -12.68 12.43
CA GLU A 57 7.28 -12.00 13.30
C GLU A 57 7.19 -10.48 13.14
N PHE A 58 7.14 -9.98 11.91
CA PHE A 58 6.96 -8.55 11.66
C PHE A 58 5.63 -8.03 12.22
N ALA A 59 4.55 -8.80 12.05
CA ALA A 59 3.24 -8.49 12.62
C ALA A 59 3.30 -8.37 14.15
N LYS A 60 4.01 -9.28 14.83
CA LYS A 60 4.24 -9.22 16.28
C LYS A 60 5.07 -8.00 16.66
N GLY A 61 6.12 -7.71 15.88
CA GLY A 61 6.96 -6.53 16.04
C GLY A 61 6.17 -5.23 15.98
N LEU A 62 5.09 -5.17 15.20
CA LEU A 62 4.18 -4.02 15.10
C LEU A 62 2.95 -4.11 16.00
N GLY A 63 2.77 -5.21 16.74
CA GLY A 63 1.63 -5.43 17.62
C GLY A 63 1.47 -4.36 18.71
N TYR A 64 2.52 -3.60 19.02
CA TYR A 64 2.47 -2.45 19.94
C TYR A 64 1.63 -1.27 19.39
N LEU A 65 1.37 -1.22 18.08
CA LEU A 65 0.56 -0.19 17.44
C LEU A 65 -0.96 -0.47 17.55
N GLY A 66 -1.36 -1.61 18.12
CA GLY A 66 -2.76 -1.94 18.39
C GLY A 66 -3.63 -2.04 17.13
N THR A 67 -4.92 -1.71 17.24
CA THR A 67 -5.91 -1.80 16.15
C THR A 67 -5.69 -0.83 15.00
N MET A 68 -4.74 0.10 15.13
CA MET A 68 -4.35 1.02 14.04
C MET A 68 -3.29 0.43 13.10
N ALA A 69 -2.68 -0.71 13.45
CA ALA A 69 -1.68 -1.34 12.60
C ALA A 69 -2.32 -1.95 11.33
N PRO A 70 -1.64 -1.87 10.17
CA PRO A 70 -2.01 -2.66 8.99
C PRO A 70 -2.07 -4.15 9.34
N SER A 71 -2.97 -4.89 8.68
CA SER A 71 -3.03 -6.34 8.82
C SER A 71 -1.89 -6.99 8.04
N TYR A 72 -0.95 -7.60 8.74
CA TYR A 72 0.16 -8.36 8.15
C TYR A 72 -0.14 -9.85 7.99
N GLU A 73 -1.40 -10.24 8.15
CA GLU A 73 -1.85 -11.61 8.00
C GLU A 73 -2.25 -11.88 6.53
N PRO A 74 -1.60 -12.83 5.85
CA PRO A 74 -2.02 -13.27 4.53
C PRO A 74 -3.46 -13.79 4.52
N LEU A 75 -4.27 -13.33 3.56
CA LEU A 75 -5.61 -13.89 3.32
C LEU A 75 -5.56 -15.24 2.60
N THR A 76 -4.48 -15.49 1.87
CA THR A 76 -4.25 -16.66 1.02
C THR A 76 -2.77 -17.00 1.01
N ASP A 77 -2.46 -18.26 0.70
CA ASP A 77 -1.08 -18.70 0.44
C ASP A 77 -0.66 -18.47 -1.01
N GLU A 78 -1.51 -17.81 -1.80
CA GLU A 78 -1.18 -17.46 -3.17
C GLU A 78 -0.31 -16.21 -3.21
N VAL A 79 0.85 -16.36 -3.84
CA VAL A 79 1.75 -15.25 -4.15
C VAL A 79 1.46 -14.83 -5.58
N TYR A 80 1.21 -13.54 -5.76
CA TYR A 80 0.94 -12.92 -7.05
C TYR A 80 2.16 -12.14 -7.49
N ARG A 81 2.30 -11.99 -8.81
CA ARG A 81 3.35 -11.18 -9.42
C ARG A 81 2.73 -9.93 -10.01
N LEU A 82 3.12 -8.78 -9.48
CA LEU A 82 2.74 -7.46 -9.98
C LEU A 82 3.85 -6.93 -10.88
N LYS A 83 3.47 -6.32 -11.99
CA LYS A 83 4.39 -5.62 -12.89
C LYS A 83 3.79 -4.27 -13.27
N GLY A 84 4.54 -3.20 -13.07
CA GLY A 84 4.11 -1.88 -13.52
C GLY A 84 4.56 -0.75 -12.62
N GLU A 85 3.83 0.36 -12.72
CA GLU A 85 4.29 1.63 -12.17
C GLU A 85 4.22 1.68 -10.64
N GLY A 86 5.33 2.06 -10.01
CA GLY A 86 5.41 2.30 -8.58
C GLY A 86 5.09 3.75 -8.23
N LYS A 87 4.08 4.00 -7.40
CA LYS A 87 3.69 5.35 -6.96
C LYS A 87 3.53 5.43 -5.46
N VAL A 88 3.95 6.54 -4.88
CA VAL A 88 3.56 6.92 -3.52
C VAL A 88 2.41 7.90 -3.63
N VAL A 89 1.24 7.47 -3.17
CA VAL A 89 0.04 8.30 -3.12
C VAL A 89 -0.07 8.88 -1.72
N ARG A 90 -0.02 10.22 -1.61
CA ARG A 90 -0.16 10.94 -0.35
C ARG A 90 -1.57 11.52 -0.24
N TYR A 91 -2.20 11.29 0.90
CA TYR A 91 -3.51 11.81 1.24
C TYR A 91 -3.39 12.72 2.46
N SER A 92 -4.08 13.85 2.43
CA SER A 92 -4.26 14.70 3.60
C SER A 92 -5.76 14.73 3.93
N MET A 93 -6.15 14.14 5.06
CA MET A 93 -7.52 14.20 5.57
C MET A 93 -7.52 14.86 6.94
N SER A 94 -8.21 15.99 7.06
CA SER A 94 -8.48 16.64 8.36
C SER A 94 -7.24 16.86 9.24
N GLY A 95 -6.10 17.20 8.63
CA GLY A 95 -4.83 17.42 9.33
C GLY A 95 -3.96 16.18 9.54
N ALA A 96 -4.43 14.99 9.17
CA ALA A 96 -3.63 13.77 9.13
C ALA A 96 -3.12 13.51 7.71
N ASN A 97 -1.80 13.36 7.57
CA ASN A 97 -1.18 12.92 6.32
C ASN A 97 -1.03 11.40 6.37
N SER A 98 -1.61 10.71 5.40
CA SER A 98 -1.46 9.27 5.19
C SER A 98 -0.79 9.05 3.85
N GLU A 99 0.08 8.06 3.75
CA GLU A 99 0.69 7.67 2.48
C GLU A 99 0.36 6.21 2.20
N THR A 100 0.15 5.89 0.93
CA THR A 100 0.03 4.50 0.47
C THR A 100 0.89 4.33 -0.76
N THR A 101 1.63 3.24 -0.82
CA THR A 101 2.41 2.89 -2.00
C THR A 101 1.56 1.99 -2.89
N THR A 102 1.62 2.18 -4.20
CA THR A 102 0.92 1.32 -5.17
C THR A 102 1.89 0.80 -6.21
N ILE A 103 1.73 -0.45 -6.62
CA ILE A 103 2.38 -1.02 -7.81
C ILE A 103 1.28 -1.46 -8.76
N ASP A 104 1.27 -0.92 -9.99
CA ASP A 104 0.19 -1.13 -10.96
C ASP A 104 -1.21 -0.76 -10.39
N GLY A 105 -1.23 0.31 -9.57
CA GLY A 105 -2.43 0.76 -8.87
C GLY A 105 -2.92 -0.15 -7.74
N VAL A 106 -2.30 -1.32 -7.51
CA VAL A 106 -2.59 -2.16 -6.35
C VAL A 106 -1.89 -1.58 -5.11
N PRO A 107 -2.60 -1.31 -4.01
CA PRO A 107 -1.99 -0.83 -2.77
C PRO A 107 -1.09 -1.91 -2.17
N VAL A 108 0.17 -1.55 -1.92
CA VAL A 108 1.21 -2.43 -1.39
C VAL A 108 1.87 -1.85 -0.14
N GLU A 109 2.21 -2.71 0.81
CA GLU A 109 2.97 -2.35 2.00
C GLU A 109 4.46 -2.64 1.77
N ILE A 110 5.28 -1.60 1.87
CA ILE A 110 6.73 -1.66 1.72
C ILE A 110 7.33 -0.83 2.87
N PRO A 111 8.28 -1.38 3.65
CA PRO A 111 8.98 -0.62 4.67
C PRO A 111 9.56 0.69 4.10
N TYR A 112 9.36 1.79 4.82
CA TYR A 112 9.68 3.14 4.35
C TYR A 112 11.12 3.26 3.77
N THR A 113 12.10 2.67 4.46
CA THR A 113 13.51 2.67 4.05
C THR A 113 13.75 1.93 2.73
N LEU A 114 13.07 0.80 2.53
CA LEU A 114 13.19 0.01 1.30
C LEU A 114 12.43 0.65 0.14
N ARG A 115 11.30 1.30 0.45
CA ARG A 115 10.51 2.04 -0.53
C ARG A 115 11.33 3.13 -1.22
N GLU A 116 12.12 3.89 -0.48
CA GLU A 116 12.93 4.97 -1.07
C GLU A 116 14.05 4.47 -2.00
N VAL A 117 14.53 3.25 -1.79
CA VAL A 117 15.70 2.69 -2.50
C VAL A 117 15.28 1.78 -3.66
N LEU A 118 14.23 0.99 -3.47
CA LEU A 118 13.86 -0.09 -4.39
C LEU A 118 12.71 0.29 -5.32
N LEU A 119 11.90 1.29 -4.99
CA LEU A 119 10.76 1.68 -5.82
C LEU A 119 11.26 2.42 -7.07
N ALA A 120 11.05 1.82 -8.23
CA ALA A 120 11.40 2.37 -9.53
C ALA A 120 10.15 2.83 -10.31
N GLN A 121 10.35 3.36 -11.52
CA GLN A 121 9.23 3.65 -12.42
C GLN A 121 8.57 2.35 -12.89
N ASP A 122 9.35 1.33 -13.26
CA ASP A 122 8.86 0.00 -13.61
C ASP A 122 9.30 -0.99 -12.55
N ASN A 123 8.34 -1.64 -11.90
CA ASN A 123 8.61 -2.59 -10.83
C ASN A 123 8.10 -3.98 -11.17
N GLU A 124 8.79 -4.99 -10.66
CA GLU A 124 8.31 -6.36 -10.57
C GLU A 124 8.30 -6.76 -9.10
N ALA A 125 7.11 -7.00 -8.55
CA ALA A 125 6.95 -7.35 -7.15
C ALA A 125 6.26 -8.70 -6.99
N GLU A 126 6.73 -9.51 -6.04
CA GLU A 126 5.98 -10.66 -5.55
C GLU A 126 5.25 -10.25 -4.28
N VAL A 127 3.95 -10.46 -4.27
CA VAL A 127 3.08 -9.99 -3.20
C VAL A 127 2.13 -11.08 -2.74
N VAL A 128 1.75 -11.02 -1.47
CA VAL A 128 0.66 -11.81 -0.92
C VAL A 128 -0.47 -10.88 -0.49
N LEU A 129 -1.72 -11.29 -0.69
CA LEU A 129 -2.87 -10.47 -0.35
C LEU A 129 -3.10 -10.44 1.16
N ALA A 130 -3.31 -9.24 1.70
CA ALA A 130 -3.72 -9.01 3.08
C ALA A 130 -5.01 -8.17 3.11
N LYS A 131 -5.51 -7.86 4.31
CA LYS A 131 -6.75 -7.08 4.45
C LYS A 131 -6.53 -5.63 3.99
N GLY A 132 -7.02 -5.33 2.79
CA GLY A 132 -7.06 -3.97 2.23
C GLY A 132 -5.79 -3.49 1.52
N HIS A 133 -4.78 -4.35 1.42
CA HIS A 133 -3.51 -4.09 0.72
C HIS A 133 -2.82 -5.42 0.40
N ALA A 134 -1.70 -5.38 -0.32
CA ALA A 134 -0.83 -6.53 -0.53
C ALA A 134 0.51 -6.35 0.19
N LEU A 135 1.03 -7.41 0.79
CA LEU A 135 2.32 -7.43 1.47
C LEU A 135 3.39 -7.80 0.45
N VAL A 136 4.44 -6.99 0.33
CA VAL A 136 5.52 -7.25 -0.62
C VAL A 136 6.54 -8.22 -0.02
N LEU A 137 6.72 -9.36 -0.68
CA LEU A 137 7.72 -10.37 -0.33
C LEU A 137 9.05 -10.09 -1.04
N SER A 138 8.98 -9.65 -2.29
CA SER A 138 10.15 -9.19 -3.04
C SER A 138 9.79 -8.06 -3.99
N LEU A 139 10.76 -7.19 -4.25
CA LEU A 139 10.65 -6.08 -5.18
C LEU A 139 11.92 -6.00 -6.02
N ASN A 140 11.77 -6.00 -7.34
CA ASN A 140 12.86 -5.84 -8.30
C ASN A 140 14.00 -6.85 -8.11
N GLY A 141 13.65 -8.08 -7.72
CA GLY A 141 14.60 -9.16 -7.44
C GLY A 141 15.21 -9.14 -6.04
N TYR A 142 14.92 -8.14 -5.22
CA TYR A 142 15.34 -8.07 -3.82
C TYR A 142 14.25 -8.64 -2.92
N ALA A 143 14.60 -9.64 -2.11
CA ALA A 143 13.72 -10.09 -1.05
C ALA A 143 13.54 -8.96 -0.03
N ILE A 144 12.29 -8.57 0.20
CA ILE A 144 11.90 -7.64 1.26
C ILE A 144 11.50 -8.45 2.50
N ALA A 145 12.03 -9.68 2.65
CA ALA A 145 11.89 -10.46 3.87
C ALA A 145 12.13 -9.51 5.05
N LEU A 146 11.04 -9.21 5.75
CA LEU A 146 10.95 -8.09 6.66
C LEU A 146 12.07 -8.29 7.66
N LEU A 147 13.05 -7.38 7.60
CA LEU A 147 14.39 -7.56 8.19
C LEU A 147 14.29 -8.26 9.54
N ASP A 148 15.01 -9.37 9.61
CA ASP A 148 15.32 -10.13 10.80
C ASP A 148 15.48 -9.18 11.99
N SER A 149 14.61 -9.30 12.99
CA SER A 149 14.71 -8.48 14.20
C SER A 149 15.96 -8.82 15.03
N THR A 150 16.77 -9.77 14.56
CA THR A 150 18.08 -10.14 15.09
C THR A 150 19.25 -9.71 14.21
N GLN A 151 19.56 -8.41 14.19
CA GLN A 151 20.95 -8.00 13.98
C GLN A 151 21.38 -7.06 15.11
N PRO A 152 22.15 -7.55 16.12
CA PRO A 152 22.79 -6.65 17.06
C PRO A 152 23.82 -5.81 16.28
N ALA A 153 23.80 -4.51 16.51
CA ALA A 153 24.86 -3.62 16.06
C ALA A 153 26.21 -4.17 16.55
N THR A 154 27.07 -4.57 15.62
CA THR A 154 28.51 -4.76 15.87
C THR A 154 29.24 -3.44 15.73
#